data_AF-A0A524LR15-F1
#
_entry.id   AF-A0A524LR15-F1
#
_cell.length_a   1.000
_cell.length_b   1.000
_cell.length_c   1.000
_cell.angle_alpha   90.00
_cell.angle_beta   90.00
_cell.angle_gamma   90.00
#
_symmetry.space_group_name_H-M   'P 1'
#
loop_
_entity.id
_entity.type
_entity.pdbx_description
1 polymer ?
#
loop_
_entity_poly.entity_id
_entity_poly.type
_entity_poly.pdbx_seq_one_letter_code
_entity_poly.pdbx_strand_id
1 'polypeptide(L)'
;MANIKAFYNIEENKKEDILKALDDSFGLKGTYIENYISMRGKEESGIETVRLSIEGDMIKIMVVLEDNSLLEKFNAILGQPWKVKGIR
;
A
#
# COMPACT_ATOMS: atom_id res chain seq x y z
N MET A 1 -14.11 12.49 7.12
CA MET A 1 -12.81 12.58 6.42
C MET A 1 -12.93 11.85 5.09
N ALA A 2 -12.36 12.38 4.02
CA ALA A 2 -12.36 11.72 2.71
C ALA A 2 -11.09 10.87 2.62
N ASN A 3 -11.24 9.55 2.47
CA ASN A 3 -10.09 8.65 2.42
C ASN A 3 -9.67 8.47 0.96
N ILE A 4 -8.39 8.67 0.70
CA ILE A 4 -7.77 8.46 -0.60
C ILE A 4 -7.48 6.98 -0.76
N LYS A 5 -8.04 6.36 -1.80
CA LYS A 5 -7.79 4.96 -2.15
C LYS A 5 -6.93 4.91 -3.40
N ALA A 6 -5.68 4.50 -3.27
CA ALA A 6 -4.78 4.32 -4.39
C ALA A 6 -4.51 2.84 -4.65
N PHE A 7 -4.44 2.48 -5.92
CA PHE A 7 -4.27 1.11 -6.39
C PHE A 7 -3.01 1.03 -7.26
N TYR A 8 -2.17 0.03 -6.99
CA TYR A 8 -0.89 -0.21 -7.67
C TYR A 8 -0.85 -1.65 -8.20
N ASN A 9 -0.11 -1.84 -9.28
CA ASN A 9 0.25 -3.16 -9.80
C ASN A 9 1.77 -3.21 -9.83
N ILE A 10 2.34 -4.22 -9.18
CA ILE A 10 3.79 -4.35 -9.09
C ILE A 10 4.17 -5.79 -9.40
N GLU A 11 5.34 -6.00 -9.99
CA GLU A 11 5.87 -7.32 -10.28
C GLU A 11 6.17 -8.09 -8.98
N GLU A 12 5.88 -9.39 -8.98
CA GLU A 12 6.02 -10.25 -7.79
C GLU A 12 7.47 -10.33 -7.29
N ASN A 13 8.45 -10.26 -8.20
CA ASN A 13 9.87 -10.24 -7.85
C ASN A 13 10.31 -9.06 -6.97
N LYS A 14 9.53 -7.97 -6.90
CA LYS A 14 9.79 -6.80 -6.05
C LYS A 14 9.12 -6.88 -4.68
N LYS A 15 8.43 -7.99 -4.38
CA LYS A 15 7.65 -8.18 -3.15
C LYS A 15 8.45 -7.89 -1.89
N GLU A 16 9.60 -8.54 -1.72
CA GLU A 16 10.40 -8.43 -0.50
C GLU A 16 10.92 -7.00 -0.30
N ASP A 17 11.38 -6.36 -1.38
CA ASP A 17 11.83 -4.97 -1.36
C ASP A 17 10.71 -4.01 -0.93
N ILE A 18 9.49 -4.22 -1.44
CA ILE A 18 8.32 -3.41 -1.08
C ILE A 18 7.93 -3.62 0.37
N LEU A 19 7.83 -4.88 0.82
CA LEU A 19 7.45 -5.19 2.19
C LEU A 19 8.44 -4.56 3.18
N LYS A 20 9.74 -4.63 2.86
CA LYS A 20 10.78 -3.97 3.65
C LYS A 20 10.64 -2.44 3.61
N ALA A 21 10.45 -1.84 2.44
CA ALA A 21 10.30 -0.39 2.32
C ALA A 21 9.06 0.13 3.07
N LEU A 22 7.97 -0.65 3.13
CA LEU A 22 6.77 -0.32 3.88
C LEU A 22 6.97 -0.43 5.39
N ASP A 23 7.73 -1.42 5.87
CA ASP A 23 8.10 -1.52 7.28
C ASP A 23 9.06 -0.38 7.68
N ASP A 24 10.10 -0.12 6.88
CA ASP A 24 11.09 0.94 7.16
C ASP A 24 10.46 2.35 7.12
N SER A 25 9.55 2.60 6.18
CA SER A 25 8.97 3.95 5.98
C SER A 25 7.77 4.24 6.87
N PHE A 26 6.99 3.20 7.21
CA PHE A 26 5.68 3.38 7.88
C PHE A 26 5.47 2.46 9.09
N GLY A 27 6.42 1.57 9.41
CA GLY A 27 6.28 0.57 10.47
C GLY A 27 5.17 -0.45 10.19
N LEU A 28 4.83 -0.65 8.91
CA LEU A 28 3.73 -1.51 8.49
C LEU A 28 4.18 -2.97 8.43
N LYS A 29 3.84 -3.72 9.46
CA LYS A 29 4.08 -5.16 9.50
C LYS A 29 2.95 -5.93 8.81
N GLY A 30 3.33 -6.74 7.83
CA GLY A 30 2.39 -7.58 7.08
C GLY A 30 1.90 -8.77 7.87
N THR A 31 0.59 -8.93 7.95
CA THR A 31 -0.06 -10.19 8.34
C THR A 31 -0.30 -11.01 7.09
N TYR A 32 0.36 -12.16 6.99
CA TYR A 32 0.28 -13.07 5.84
C TYR A 32 -0.91 -14.02 5.98
N ILE A 33 -1.73 -14.10 4.95
CA ILE A 33 -2.89 -14.99 4.86
C ILE A 33 -2.91 -15.58 3.45
N GLU A 34 -2.43 -16.81 3.28
CA GLU A 34 -2.36 -17.54 2.00
C GLU A 34 -1.81 -16.71 0.82
N ASN A 35 -2.67 -16.05 0.04
CA ASN A 35 -2.32 -15.23 -1.15
C ASN A 35 -2.45 -13.72 -0.92
N TYR A 36 -2.61 -13.31 0.33
CA TYR A 36 -2.95 -11.95 0.74
C TYR A 36 -2.07 -11.47 1.90
N ILE A 37 -1.68 -10.20 1.86
CA ILE A 37 -0.99 -9.54 2.96
C ILE A 37 -1.81 -8.32 3.35
N SER A 38 -2.22 -8.27 4.62
CA SER A 38 -2.84 -7.09 5.21
C SER A 38 -1.84 -6.36 6.08
N MET A 39 -1.77 -5.05 5.93
CA MET A 39 -1.11 -4.16 6.89
C MET A 39 -2.13 -3.12 7.35
N ARG A 40 -2.07 -2.79 8.63
CA ARG A 40 -2.90 -1.74 9.22
C ARG A 40 -1.97 -0.71 9.82
N GLY A 41 -2.15 0.56 9.45
CA GLY A 41 -1.44 1.64 10.10
C GLY A 41 -1.98 1.86 11.51
N LYS A 42 -1.19 2.55 12.33
CA LYS A 42 -1.67 3.09 13.61
C LYS A 42 -2.57 4.30 13.33
N GLU A 43 -3.53 4.61 14.20
CA GLU A 43 -4.37 5.82 14.03
C GLU A 43 -3.52 7.09 13.79
N GLU A 44 -2.37 7.20 14.45
CA GLU A 44 -1.46 8.35 14.32
C GLU A 44 -0.69 8.42 12.97
N SER A 45 -0.72 7.34 12.17
CA SER A 45 0.04 7.26 10.92
C SER A 45 -0.68 7.85 9.71
N GLY A 46 -1.98 8.14 9.81
CA GLY A 46 -2.84 8.54 8.69
C GLY A 46 -3.01 7.45 7.62
N ILE A 47 -2.56 6.23 7.89
CA ILE A 47 -2.69 5.06 7.01
C ILE A 47 -3.76 4.15 7.61
N GLU A 48 -4.89 4.03 6.93
CA GLU A 48 -5.98 3.18 7.41
C GLU A 48 -5.67 1.70 7.14
N THR A 49 -5.31 1.36 5.91
CA THR A 49 -4.97 -0.02 5.55
C THR A 49 -4.15 -0.09 4.26
N VAL A 50 -3.27 -1.07 4.19
CA VAL A 50 -2.59 -1.49 2.97
C VAL A 50 -2.88 -2.98 2.75
N ARG A 51 -3.28 -3.32 1.53
CA ARG A 51 -3.71 -4.66 1.14
C ARG A 51 -2.95 -5.09 -0.09
N LEU A 52 -2.25 -6.21 -0.03
CA LEU A 52 -1.54 -6.79 -1.16
C LEU A 52 -2.18 -8.13 -1.52
N SER A 53 -2.49 -8.34 -2.79
CA SER A 53 -3.02 -9.59 -3.34
C SER A 53 -2.07 -10.10 -4.41
N ILE A 54 -1.58 -11.33 -4.28
CA ILE A 54 -0.65 -11.94 -5.22
C ILE A 54 -1.45 -12.72 -6.27
N GLU A 55 -1.33 -12.34 -7.54
CA GLU A 55 -2.01 -12.93 -8.69
C GLU A 55 -0.98 -13.30 -9.77
N GLY A 56 -0.44 -14.52 -9.69
CA GLY A 56 0.63 -14.96 -10.59
C GLY A 56 1.88 -14.10 -10.43
N ASP A 57 2.34 -13.50 -11.53
CA ASP A 57 3.56 -12.67 -11.57
C ASP A 57 3.33 -11.22 -11.12
N MET A 58 2.12 -10.86 -10.70
CA MET A 58 1.75 -9.51 -10.27
C MET A 58 1.19 -9.47 -8.86
N ILE A 59 1.49 -8.38 -8.15
CA ILE A 59 0.95 -8.02 -6.86
C ILE A 59 0.08 -6.78 -7.05
N LYS A 60 -1.20 -6.93 -6.73
CA LYS A 60 -2.13 -5.80 -6.68
C LYS A 60 -2.14 -5.24 -5.27
N ILE A 61 -1.83 -3.95 -5.15
CA ILE A 61 -1.78 -3.26 -3.87
C ILE A 61 -2.89 -2.21 -3.82
N MET A 62 -3.69 -2.22 -2.75
CA MET A 62 -4.63 -1.15 -2.43
C MET A 62 -4.18 -0.50 -1.12
N VAL A 63 -4.00 0.81 -1.14
CA VAL A 63 -3.70 1.60 0.06
C VAL A 63 -4.85 2.58 0.31
N VAL A 64 -5.15 2.80 1.59
CA VAL A 64 -6.15 3.75 2.05
C VAL A 64 -5.48 4.74 3.00
N LEU A 65 -5.50 6.02 2.62
CA LEU A 65 -4.72 7.09 3.22
C LEU A 65 -5.62 8.28 3.56
N GLU A 66 -5.23 9.06 4.56
CA GLU A 66 -5.97 10.25 5.01
C GLU A 66 -5.61 11.52 4.25
N ASP A 67 -4.42 11.59 3.63
CA ASP A 67 -3.95 12.79 2.91
C ASP A 67 -3.05 12.49 1.69
N ASN A 68 -2.83 13.52 0.86
CA ASN A 68 -2.03 13.44 -0.36
C ASN A 68 -0.52 13.30 -0.12
N SER A 69 -0.01 13.78 1.02
CA SER A 69 1.42 13.68 1.36
C SER A 69 1.81 12.21 1.56
N LEU A 70 0.92 11.43 2.18
CA LEU A 70 1.09 9.98 2.27
C LEU A 70 1.04 9.34 0.88
N LEU A 71 0.12 9.77 0.01
CA LEU A 71 0.04 9.25 -1.35
C LEU A 71 1.35 9.45 -2.11
N GLU A 72 1.98 10.61 -2.01
CA GLU A 72 3.28 10.89 -2.63
C GLU A 72 4.38 9.98 -2.08
N LYS A 73 4.41 9.72 -0.77
CA LYS A 73 5.36 8.78 -0.15
C LYS A 73 5.15 7.35 -0.67
N PHE A 74 3.90 6.90 -0.77
CA PHE A 74 3.59 5.60 -1.35
C PHE A 74 3.98 5.54 -2.83
N ASN A 75 3.81 6.62 -3.58
CA ASN A 75 4.20 6.66 -4.99
C ASN A 75 5.72 6.58 -5.18
N ALA A 76 6.50 7.10 -4.23
CA ALA A 76 7.96 6.97 -4.26
C ALA A 76 8.43 5.52 -4.05
N ILE A 77 7.66 4.70 -3.33
CA ILE A 77 7.99 3.30 -3.03
C ILE A 77 7.40 2.35 -4.08
N LEU A 78 6.13 2.55 -4.42
CA LEU A 78 5.32 1.64 -5.25
C LEU A 78 5.24 2.07 -6.72
N GLY A 79 5.77 3.25 -7.06
CA GLY A 79 5.60 3.87 -8.36
C GLY A 79 4.26 4.57 -8.51
N GLN A 80 3.83 4.84 -9.75
CA GLN A 80 2.57 5.53 -9.99
C GLN A 80 1.37 4.57 -9.84
N PRO A 81 0.29 4.99 -9.16
CA PRO A 81 -0.90 4.18 -9.03
C PRO A 81 -1.63 4.09 -10.38
N TRP A 82 -2.13 2.91 -10.72
CA TRP A 82 -2.96 2.74 -11.92
C TRP A 82 -4.36 3.35 -11.73
N LYS A 83 -4.78 3.58 -10.48
CA LYS A 83 -6.06 4.21 -10.14
C LYS A 83 -6.02 4.88 -8.78
N VAL A 84 -6.67 6.04 -8.69
CA VAL A 84 -6.93 6.72 -7.41
C VAL A 84 -8.42 7.06 -7.30
N LYS A 85 -9.02 6.87 -6.12
CA LYS A 85 -10.41 7.22 -5.78
C LYS A 85 -10.45 8.01 -4.47
N GLY A 86 -11.49 8.81 -4.24
CA GLY A 86 -11.74 9.46 -2.95
C GLY A 86 -11.07 10.83 -2.73
N ILE A 87 -10.39 11.36 -3.75
CA ILE A 87 -9.99 12.78 -3.80
C ILE A 87 -11.25 13.58 -4.12
N ARG A 88 -11.79 14.32 -3.15
CA ARG A 88 -12.86 15.31 -3.36
C ARG A 88 -12.33 16.68 -2.98
#